data_AF-A0A554KRX4-F1
#
_entry.id   AF-A0A554KRX4-F1
#
_cell.length_a   1.000
_cell.length_b   1.000
_cell.length_c   1.000
_cell.angle_alpha   90.00
_cell.angle_beta   90.00
_cell.angle_gamma   90.00
#
_symmetry.space_group_name_H-M   'P 1'
#
loop_
_entity.id
_entity.type
_entity.pdbx_description
1 polymer ?
#
loop_
_entity_poly.entity_id
_entity_poly.type
_entity_poly.pdbx_seq_one_letter_code
_entity_poly.pdbx_strand_id
1 'polypeptide(L)'
;MEFDPKKIKLIIGLGNPDSEYKNTYHNTGFLFIDYLEKNPSVSSIKYQVLRSNEYMNKSGGFVAKAIKKIGSKPEEVLITHDDSDLEIGKYKIDFGRGAAGHHGIESIQQHLKTNDFWRLRIGIRPAGEVVRQKAEEFVLKKISAADMATLKKVFQEVGSKLSF
;
A
#
# COMPACT_ATOMS: atom_id res chain seq x y z
N MET A 1 -13.50 -2.86 12.73
CA MET A 1 -14.35 -3.00 11.54
C MET A 1 -13.86 -4.22 10.77
N GLU A 2 -14.76 -5.05 10.24
CA GLU A 2 -14.41 -6.17 9.37
C GLU A 2 -14.21 -5.68 7.94
N PHE A 3 -13.18 -6.19 7.25
CA PHE A 3 -12.88 -5.79 5.89
C PHE A 3 -13.84 -6.45 4.90
N ASP A 4 -14.63 -5.64 4.21
CA ASP A 4 -15.51 -6.08 3.13
C ASP A 4 -14.99 -5.50 1.81
N PRO A 5 -14.36 -6.33 0.95
CA PRO A 5 -13.84 -5.90 -0.34
C PRO A 5 -14.91 -5.19 -1.18
N LYS A 6 -16.18 -5.61 -1.11
CA LYS A 6 -17.26 -5.09 -1.96
C LYS A 6 -17.60 -3.62 -1.71
N LYS A 7 -17.17 -3.06 -0.57
CA LYS A 7 -17.35 -1.65 -0.23
C LYS A 7 -16.21 -0.75 -0.72
N ILE A 8 -15.09 -1.34 -1.13
CA ILE A 8 -13.98 -0.59 -1.69
C ILE A 8 -14.36 -0.12 -3.09
N LYS A 9 -13.98 1.11 -3.42
CA LYS A 9 -14.13 1.69 -4.78
C LYS A 9 -12.79 2.10 -5.37
N LEU A 10 -11.78 2.32 -4.51
CA LEU A 10 -10.49 2.87 -4.89
C LEU A 10 -9.37 2.17 -4.13
N ILE A 11 -8.36 1.68 -4.86
CA ILE A 11 -7.13 1.14 -4.32
C ILE A 11 -5.98 2.04 -4.76
N ILE A 12 -5.18 2.53 -3.80
CA ILE A 12 -4.05 3.42 -4.10
C ILE A 12 -2.76 2.82 -3.54
N GLY A 13 -1.79 2.55 -4.41
CA GLY A 13 -0.45 2.17 -4.02
C GLY A 13 0.40 3.40 -3.75
N LEU A 14 1.04 3.42 -2.58
CA LEU A 14 2.05 4.41 -2.24
C LEU A 14 3.45 3.96 -2.71
N GLY A 15 4.28 4.93 -3.01
CA GLY A 15 5.65 4.76 -3.48
C GLY A 15 6.22 6.07 -3.99
N ASN A 16 7.52 6.11 -4.25
CA ASN A 16 8.18 7.23 -4.90
C ASN A 16 8.25 7.03 -6.42
N PRO A 17 7.94 8.06 -7.24
CA PRO A 17 7.79 7.91 -8.69
C PRO A 17 9.10 7.76 -9.46
N ASP A 18 10.23 8.24 -8.90
CA ASP A 18 11.50 8.24 -9.62
C ASP A 18 12.03 6.82 -9.86
N SER A 19 12.67 6.63 -11.01
CA SER A 19 13.17 5.32 -11.45
C SER A 19 14.21 4.73 -10.50
N GLU A 20 14.94 5.57 -9.76
CA GLU A 20 15.88 5.15 -8.73
C GLU A 20 15.20 4.36 -7.59
N TYR A 21 13.92 4.61 -7.31
CA TYR A 21 13.14 3.89 -6.28
C TYR A 21 12.43 2.65 -6.82
N LYS A 22 12.60 2.32 -8.12
CA LYS A 22 12.03 1.10 -8.68
C LYS A 22 12.54 -0.13 -7.93
N ASN A 23 11.62 -1.01 -7.54
CA ASN A 23 11.91 -2.24 -6.77
C ASN A 23 12.61 -1.98 -5.42
N THR A 24 12.37 -0.84 -4.78
CA THR A 24 12.69 -0.67 -3.36
C THR A 24 11.55 -1.17 -2.47
N TYR A 25 11.84 -1.47 -1.21
CA TYR A 25 10.81 -1.86 -0.25
C TYR A 25 9.73 -0.78 -0.09
N HIS A 26 10.10 0.49 -0.19
CA HIS A 26 9.18 1.63 -0.10
C HIS A 26 8.19 1.73 -1.27
N ASN A 27 8.50 1.08 -2.39
CA ASN A 27 7.63 1.00 -3.56
C ASN A 27 6.79 -0.29 -3.56
N THR A 28 6.70 -1.02 -2.45
CA THR A 28 5.86 -2.23 -2.35
C THR A 28 4.40 -1.94 -2.68
N GLY A 29 3.90 -0.75 -2.31
CA GLY A 29 2.56 -0.30 -2.69
C GLY A 29 2.39 -0.25 -4.21
N PHE A 30 3.34 0.33 -4.95
CA PHE A 30 3.33 0.33 -6.43
C PHE A 30 3.44 -1.07 -7.03
N LEU A 31 4.29 -1.93 -6.45
CA LEU A 31 4.45 -3.30 -6.94
C LEU A 31 3.15 -4.10 -6.84
N PHE A 32 2.36 -3.85 -5.79
CA PHE A 32 1.05 -4.47 -5.67
C PHE A 32 0.05 -3.92 -6.71
N ILE A 33 0.09 -2.61 -7.00
CA ILE A 33 -0.71 -2.04 -8.09
C ILE A 33 -0.33 -2.64 -9.44
N ASP A 34 0.97 -2.75 -9.74
CA ASP A 34 1.46 -3.40 -10.96
C ASP A 34 1.00 -4.86 -11.06
N TYR A 35 0.90 -5.57 -9.93
CA TYR A 35 0.32 -6.91 -9.87
C TYR A 35 -1.17 -6.90 -10.24
N LEU A 36 -1.98 -6.01 -9.65
CA LEU A 36 -3.41 -5.90 -9.95
C LEU A 36 -3.69 -5.54 -11.42
N GLU A 37 -2.90 -4.63 -11.99
CA GLU A 37 -3.02 -4.23 -13.41
C GLU A 37 -2.70 -5.40 -14.36
N LYS A 38 -1.71 -6.24 -14.01
CA LYS A 38 -1.33 -7.42 -14.81
C LYS A 38 -2.29 -8.61 -14.65
N ASN A 39 -3.12 -8.59 -13.61
CA ASN A 39 -4.08 -9.65 -13.32
C ASN A 39 -5.50 -9.08 -13.36
N PRO A 40 -6.01 -8.71 -14.55
CA PRO A 40 -7.27 -8.01 -14.68
C PRO A 40 -8.45 -8.81 -14.14
N SER A 41 -8.38 -10.14 -14.07
CA SER A 41 -9.40 -10.96 -13.41
C SER A 41 -9.61 -10.62 -11.92
N VAL A 42 -8.61 -10.02 -11.27
CA VAL A 42 -8.69 -9.51 -9.89
C VAL A 42 -9.30 -8.11 -9.83
N SER A 43 -9.04 -7.28 -10.85
CA SER A 43 -9.48 -5.87 -10.89
C SER A 43 -10.78 -5.66 -11.69
N SER A 44 -11.26 -6.69 -12.39
CA SER A 44 -12.10 -6.53 -13.59
C SER A 44 -13.43 -5.85 -13.38
N ILE A 45 -14.04 -5.80 -12.19
CA ILE A 45 -15.42 -5.26 -12.09
C ILE A 45 -15.72 -4.34 -10.87
N LYS A 46 -14.81 -4.01 -9.93
CA LYS A 46 -15.22 -3.22 -8.73
C LYS A 46 -14.36 -2.04 -8.28
N TYR A 47 -13.07 -1.98 -8.61
CA TYR A 47 -12.16 -0.98 -8.03
C TYR A 47 -11.43 -0.18 -9.09
N GLN A 48 -11.31 1.13 -8.89
CA GLN A 48 -10.29 1.92 -9.58
C GLN A 48 -8.95 1.72 -8.87
N VAL A 49 -7.89 1.53 -9.63
CA VAL A 49 -6.55 1.28 -9.10
C VAL A 49 -5.64 2.42 -9.53
N LEU A 50 -4.96 3.06 -8.59
CA LEU A 50 -4.07 4.19 -8.85
C LEU A 50 -2.70 4.00 -8.16
N ARG A 51 -1.67 4.56 -8.77
CA ARG A 51 -0.37 4.80 -8.13
C ARG A 51 -0.27 6.27 -7.76
N SER A 52 0.27 6.59 -6.59
CA SER A 52 0.66 7.97 -6.32
C SER A 52 1.70 8.42 -7.34
N ASN A 53 1.55 9.62 -7.89
CA ASN A 53 2.56 10.23 -8.76
C ASN A 53 3.38 11.31 -8.01
N GLU A 54 3.39 11.22 -6.68
CA GLU A 54 3.99 12.19 -5.77
C GLU A 54 4.93 11.46 -4.80
N TYR A 55 5.90 12.19 -4.25
CA TYR A 55 6.74 11.67 -3.17
C TYR A 55 5.90 11.25 -1.96
N MET A 56 6.43 10.30 -1.19
CA MET A 56 5.72 9.68 -0.07
C MET A 56 5.08 10.73 0.87
N ASN A 57 5.85 11.72 1.32
CA ASN A 57 5.37 12.78 2.22
C ASN A 57 4.33 13.74 1.60
N LYS A 58 4.10 13.71 0.28
CA LYS A 58 3.10 14.51 -0.44
C LYS A 58 1.91 13.69 -0.92
N SER A 59 1.85 12.40 -0.57
CA SER A 59 0.80 11.47 -1.01
C SER A 59 -0.61 11.92 -0.64
N GLY A 60 -0.80 12.66 0.45
CA GLY A 60 -2.12 13.08 0.91
C GLY A 60 -2.88 13.96 -0.08
N GLY A 61 -2.19 14.90 -0.73
CA GLY A 61 -2.79 15.77 -1.74
C GLY A 61 -3.27 14.98 -2.96
N PHE A 62 -2.52 13.96 -3.37
CA PHE A 62 -2.91 13.04 -4.45
C PHE A 62 -4.15 12.24 -4.08
N VAL A 63 -4.15 11.60 -2.91
CA VAL A 63 -5.26 10.77 -2.43
C VAL A 63 -6.55 11.59 -2.31
N ALA A 64 -6.49 12.79 -1.72
CA ALA A 64 -7.67 13.66 -1.60
C ALA A 64 -8.27 14.03 -2.97
N LYS A 65 -7.42 14.35 -3.95
CA LYS A 65 -7.86 14.63 -5.33
C LYS A 65 -8.47 13.39 -5.99
N ALA A 66 -7.87 12.22 -5.81
CA ALA A 66 -8.37 10.96 -6.36
C ALA A 66 -9.75 10.59 -5.81
N ILE A 67 -9.93 10.68 -4.48
CA ILE A 67 -11.22 10.44 -3.81
C ILE A 67 -12.31 11.34 -4.39
N LYS A 68 -12.02 12.65 -4.49
CA LYS A 68 -12.95 13.63 -5.05
C LYS A 68 -13.29 13.35 -6.51
N LYS A 69 -12.30 13.00 -7.33
CA LYS A 69 -12.50 12.69 -8.76
C LYS A 69 -13.39 11.47 -8.97
N ILE A 70 -13.25 10.46 -8.11
CA ILE A 70 -13.99 9.19 -8.19
C ILE A 70 -15.37 9.29 -7.54
N GLY A 71 -15.60 10.28 -6.67
CA GLY A 71 -16.83 10.38 -5.89
C GLY A 71 -16.94 9.29 -4.81
N SER A 72 -15.80 8.84 -4.30
CA SER A 72 -15.72 7.88 -3.19
C SER A 72 -15.63 8.59 -1.84
N LYS A 73 -15.84 7.87 -0.75
CA LYS A 73 -15.55 8.34 0.61
C LYS A 73 -14.25 7.71 1.13
N PRO A 74 -13.56 8.30 2.13
CA PRO A 74 -12.37 7.71 2.73
C PRO A 74 -12.53 6.25 3.14
N GLU A 75 -13.70 5.85 3.64
CA GLU A 75 -13.95 4.47 4.10
C GLU A 75 -14.05 3.46 2.95
N GLU A 76 -14.20 3.94 1.71
CA GLU A 76 -14.26 3.16 0.48
C GLU A 76 -12.89 3.09 -0.22
N VAL A 77 -11.82 3.56 0.44
CA VAL A 77 -10.45 3.58 -0.09
C VAL A 77 -9.57 2.58 0.65
N LEU A 78 -8.80 1.80 -0.12
CA LEU A 78 -7.72 0.95 0.37
C LEU A 78 -6.37 1.51 -0.05
N ILE A 79 -5.61 2.00 0.93
CA ILE A 79 -4.23 2.48 0.75
C ILE A 79 -3.28 1.31 0.94
N THR A 80 -2.41 1.04 -0.03
CA THR A 80 -1.47 -0.08 -0.01
C THR A 80 -0.05 0.46 0.10
N HIS A 81 0.68 0.00 1.11
CA HIS A 81 2.00 0.52 1.46
C HIS A 81 2.85 -0.54 2.18
N ASP A 82 4.15 -0.26 2.28
CA ASP A 82 5.10 -1.07 3.04
C ASP A 82 4.99 -0.86 4.55
N ASP A 83 5.36 -1.89 5.30
CA ASP A 83 5.32 -1.87 6.76
C ASP A 83 6.55 -2.55 7.36
N SER A 84 7.37 -1.76 8.07
CA SER A 84 8.61 -2.23 8.68
C SER A 84 8.44 -2.97 10.01
N ASP A 85 7.23 -2.94 10.59
CA ASP A 85 6.89 -3.68 11.80
C ASP A 85 6.43 -5.10 11.49
N LEU A 86 6.10 -5.37 10.22
CA LEU A 86 5.69 -6.68 9.73
C LEU A 86 6.83 -7.37 8.99
N GLU A 87 6.99 -8.66 9.27
CA GLU A 87 7.90 -9.52 8.52
C GLU A 87 7.43 -9.72 7.09
N ILE A 88 8.37 -9.85 6.17
CA ILE A 88 8.10 -10.16 4.78
C ILE A 88 7.35 -11.48 4.67
N GLY A 89 6.34 -11.51 3.79
CA GLY A 89 5.39 -12.61 3.69
C GLY A 89 4.19 -12.46 4.61
N LYS A 90 4.20 -11.53 5.56
CA LYS A 90 3.02 -11.16 6.36
C LYS A 90 2.39 -9.88 5.81
N TYR A 91 1.09 -9.76 6.00
CA TYR A 91 0.34 -8.54 5.70
C TYR A 91 -0.78 -8.36 6.72
N LYS A 92 -1.30 -7.13 6.81
CA LYS A 92 -2.50 -6.82 7.58
C LYS A 92 -3.39 -5.87 6.79
N ILE A 93 -4.70 -6.01 6.97
CA ILE A 93 -5.68 -5.03 6.51
C ILE A 93 -6.30 -4.40 7.75
N ASP A 94 -6.08 -3.11 7.95
CA ASP A 94 -6.61 -2.36 9.09
C ASP A 94 -7.37 -1.10 8.67
N PHE A 95 -8.22 -0.60 9.57
CA PHE A 95 -9.09 0.57 9.37
C PHE A 95 -8.92 1.53 10.54
N GLY A 96 -8.90 2.84 10.28
CA GLY A 96 -9.01 3.84 11.35
C GLY A 96 -7.75 4.00 12.21
N ARG A 97 -6.59 3.52 11.75
CA ARG A 97 -5.36 3.44 12.55
C ARG A 97 -4.39 4.59 12.25
N GLY A 98 -3.66 5.03 13.28
CA GLY A 98 -2.64 6.08 13.18
C GLY A 98 -1.46 5.68 12.29
N ALA A 99 -0.69 6.67 11.81
CA ALA A 99 0.34 6.47 10.80
C ALA A 99 1.57 5.64 11.24
N ALA A 100 1.83 5.49 12.55
CA ALA A 100 2.96 4.73 13.08
C ALA A 100 4.33 5.11 12.45
N GLY A 101 4.55 6.40 12.19
CA GLY A 101 5.78 6.91 11.59
C GLY A 101 5.86 6.82 10.05
N HIS A 102 4.81 6.32 9.38
CA HIS A 102 4.78 6.25 7.93
C HIS A 102 4.34 7.59 7.32
N HIS A 103 5.29 8.37 6.79
CA HIS A 103 5.06 9.72 6.25
C HIS A 103 3.97 9.83 5.18
N GLY A 104 3.78 8.80 4.35
CA GLY A 104 2.69 8.77 3.38
C GLY A 104 1.32 8.73 4.03
N ILE A 105 1.18 7.97 5.11
CA ILE A 105 -0.07 7.87 5.87
C ILE A 105 -0.30 9.14 6.67
N GLU A 106 0.74 9.71 7.28
CA GLU A 106 0.66 11.02 7.95
C GLU A 106 0.14 12.10 7.00
N SER A 107 0.70 12.17 5.78
CA SER A 107 0.28 13.10 4.74
C SER A 107 -1.20 12.92 4.38
N ILE A 108 -1.66 11.67 4.21
CA ILE A 108 -3.05 11.34 3.90
C ILE A 108 -3.98 11.77 5.05
N GLN A 109 -3.64 11.44 6.29
CA GLN A 109 -4.45 11.80 7.46
C GLN A 109 -4.60 13.32 7.60
N GLN A 110 -3.53 14.08 7.36
CA GLN A 110 -3.56 15.54 7.38
C GLN A 110 -4.48 16.13 6.29
N HIS A 111 -4.45 15.58 5.08
CA HIS A 111 -5.24 16.09 3.96
C HIS A 111 -6.72 15.67 4.02
N LEU A 112 -6.99 14.43 4.44
CA LEU A 112 -8.36 13.92 4.58
C LEU A 112 -9.03 14.36 5.88
N LYS A 113 -8.24 14.81 6.87
CA LYS A 113 -8.70 15.16 8.23
C LYS A 113 -9.44 14.00 8.93
N THR A 114 -9.08 12.77 8.58
CA THR A 114 -9.61 11.54 9.18
C THR A 114 -8.59 10.41 9.03
N ASN A 115 -8.73 9.40 9.88
CA ASN A 115 -8.00 8.13 9.79
C ASN A 115 -8.89 7.00 9.20
N ASP A 116 -10.14 7.30 8.88
CA ASP A 116 -11.20 6.35 8.53
C ASP A 116 -11.08 5.87 7.08
N PHE A 117 -9.96 5.23 6.76
CA PHE A 117 -9.70 4.57 5.49
C PHE A 117 -9.00 3.23 5.75
N TRP A 118 -9.09 2.32 4.78
CA TRP A 118 -8.45 1.03 4.87
C TRP A 118 -6.98 1.11 4.48
N ARG A 119 -6.14 0.31 5.14
CA ARG A 119 -4.73 0.15 4.80
C ARG A 119 -4.39 -1.31 4.62
N LEU A 120 -3.84 -1.65 3.47
CA LEU A 120 -3.11 -2.90 3.25
C LEU A 120 -1.64 -2.65 3.58
N ARG A 121 -1.23 -3.18 4.73
CA ARG A 121 0.13 -3.09 5.27
C ARG A 121 0.89 -4.34 4.86
N ILE A 122 1.91 -4.19 4.02
CA ILE A 122 2.69 -5.32 3.49
C ILE A 122 4.03 -5.34 4.21
N GLY A 123 4.34 -6.45 4.88
CA GLY A 123 5.57 -6.60 5.62
C GLY A 123 6.80 -6.59 4.72
N ILE A 124 7.81 -5.84 5.14
CA ILE A 124 9.09 -5.73 4.44
C ILE A 124 10.28 -6.15 5.29
N ARG A 125 10.08 -6.39 6.60
CA ARG A 125 11.19 -6.76 7.49
C ARG A 125 11.64 -8.20 7.20
N PRO A 126 12.94 -8.48 7.04
CA PRO A 126 13.42 -9.86 6.89
C PRO A 126 13.02 -10.71 8.11
N ALA A 127 12.56 -11.93 7.87
CA ALA A 127 12.19 -12.85 8.96
C ALA A 127 13.46 -13.32 9.70
N GLY A 128 13.41 -13.31 11.03
CA GLY A 128 14.49 -13.85 11.87
C GLY A 128 15.70 -12.93 12.09
N GLU A 129 15.76 -11.74 11.48
CA GLU A 129 16.78 -10.75 11.78
C GLU A 129 16.20 -9.61 12.64
N VAL A 130 16.78 -9.42 13.84
CA VAL A 130 16.57 -8.19 14.62
C VAL A 130 17.42 -7.09 13.97
N VAL A 131 17.03 -6.64 12.79
CA VAL A 131 17.74 -5.55 12.11
C VAL A 131 17.45 -4.25 12.86
N ARG A 132 18.41 -3.78 13.66
CA ARG A 132 18.39 -2.47 14.34
C ARG A 132 18.52 -1.28 13.38
N GLN A 133 18.40 -1.47 12.07
CA GLN A 133 18.44 -0.37 11.10
C GLN A 133 17.16 0.46 11.21
N LYS A 134 17.35 1.78 11.13
CA LYS A 134 16.24 2.74 11.02
C LYS A 134 15.38 2.37 9.83
N ALA A 135 14.05 2.39 10.02
CA ALA A 135 13.09 2.03 8.98
C ALA A 135 13.31 2.84 7.69
N GLU A 136 13.56 4.15 7.83
CA GLU A 136 13.81 5.10 6.74
C GLU A 136 14.94 4.68 5.79
N GLU A 137 16.05 4.13 6.30
CA GLU A 137 17.16 3.68 5.48
C GLU A 137 16.86 2.33 4.82
N PHE A 138 16.15 1.46 5.55
CA PHE A 138 15.82 0.12 5.06
C PHE A 138 14.80 0.15 3.93
N VAL A 139 13.77 1.01 4.02
CA VAL A 139 12.71 1.07 3.02
C VAL A 139 13.23 1.46 1.64
N LEU A 140 14.32 2.22 1.56
CA LEU A 140 14.93 2.64 0.29
C LEU A 140 15.84 1.57 -0.34
N LYS A 141 16.11 0.45 0.34
CA LYS A 141 16.92 -0.64 -0.22
C LYS A 141 16.18 -1.38 -1.33
N LYS A 142 16.94 -1.91 -2.29
CA LYS A 142 16.41 -2.79 -3.33
C LYS A 142 15.94 -4.11 -2.74
N ILE A 143 14.79 -4.58 -3.23
CA ILE A 143 14.21 -5.87 -2.86
C ILE A 143 15.04 -6.99 -3.50
N SER A 144 15.42 -7.99 -2.70
CA SER A 144 16.14 -9.16 -3.20
C SER A 144 15.23 -10.07 -4.06
N ALA A 145 15.81 -10.98 -4.85
CA ALA A 145 15.00 -11.91 -5.64
C ALA A 145 14.14 -12.84 -4.77
N ALA A 146 14.66 -13.26 -3.61
CA ALA A 146 13.95 -14.12 -2.66
C ALA A 146 12.77 -13.37 -2.00
N ASP A 147 13.02 -12.12 -1.62
CA ASP A 147 12.00 -11.24 -1.02
C ASP A 147 10.91 -10.91 -2.04
N MET A 148 11.28 -10.62 -3.29
CA MET A 148 10.33 -10.40 -4.38
C MET A 148 9.46 -11.62 -4.64
N ALA A 149 10.02 -12.84 -4.56
CA ALA A 149 9.23 -14.07 -4.69
C ALA A 149 8.22 -14.23 -3.54
N THR A 150 8.62 -13.84 -2.32
CA THR A 150 7.74 -13.85 -1.15
C THR A 150 6.63 -12.80 -1.26
N LEU A 151 6.94 -11.57 -1.68
CA LEU A 151 5.95 -10.52 -1.91
C LEU A 151 4.93 -10.92 -2.99
N LYS A 152 5.37 -11.58 -4.07
CA LYS A 152 4.45 -12.09 -5.11
C LYS A 152 3.41 -13.06 -4.54
N LYS A 153 3.78 -13.92 -3.59
CA LYS A 153 2.83 -14.81 -2.90
C LYS A 153 1.81 -14.02 -2.10
N VAL A 154 2.26 -12.99 -1.37
CA VAL A 154 1.37 -12.06 -0.64
C VAL A 154 0.41 -11.38 -1.62
N PHE A 155 0.89 -10.88 -2.74
CA PHE A 155 0.06 -10.21 -3.75
C PHE A 155 -1.01 -11.14 -4.31
N GLN A 156 -0.67 -12.41 -4.55
CA GLN A 156 -1.63 -13.43 -5.01
C GLN A 156 -2.70 -13.72 -3.97
N GLU A 157 -2.30 -13.87 -2.70
CA GLU A 157 -3.24 -14.13 -1.61
C GLU A 157 -4.21 -12.96 -1.41
N VAL A 158 -3.67 -11.73 -1.34
CA VAL A 158 -4.47 -10.52 -1.17
C VAL A 158 -5.34 -10.25 -2.40
N GLY A 159 -4.78 -10.41 -3.61
CA GLY A 159 -5.53 -10.26 -4.86
C GLY A 159 -6.73 -11.21 -4.91
N SER A 160 -6.54 -12.46 -4.50
CA SER A 160 -7.66 -13.41 -4.37
C SER A 160 -8.74 -12.84 -3.43
N LYS A 161 -8.37 -12.37 -2.24
CA LYS A 161 -9.34 -11.78 -1.27
C LYS A 161 -10.12 -10.58 -1.82
N LEU A 162 -9.55 -9.81 -2.73
CA LEU A 162 -10.22 -8.66 -3.36
C LEU A 162 -11.21 -9.05 -4.46
N SER A 163 -11.12 -10.27 -4.99
CA SER A 163 -11.84 -10.72 -6.19
C SER A 163 -13.25 -11.28 -5.93
N PHE A 164 -13.69 -11.39 -4.67
CA PHE A 164 -14.92 -12.11 -4.26
C PHE A 164 -16.17 -11.22 -4.05
#